data_AF-A0A7Z0MYS2-F1
#
_entry.id   AF-A0A7Z0MYS2-F1
#
_cell.length_a   1.000
_cell.length_b   1.000
_cell.length_c   1.000
_cell.angle_alpha   90.00
_cell.angle_beta   90.00
_cell.angle_gamma   90.00
#
_symmetry.space_group_name_H-M   'P 1'
#
loop_
_entity.id
_entity.type
_entity.pdbx_description
1 polymer ?
#
loop_
_entity_poly.entity_id
_entity_poly.type
_entity_poly.pdbx_seq_one_letter_code
_entity_poly.pdbx_strand_id
1 'polypeptide(L)'
;MNTPQWGYERADCRGSYALSLFLDDMDKLITHYTSEAAKRPDAVLFQAQAAANKLLQAYQKNARNTVAFTNQFIEIKSLINNQNQLQLVPIFSAGLKEKLVELLHKSNQTSLH
;
A
#
# COMPACT_ATOMS: atom_id res chain seq x y z
N MET A 1 24.40 -8.25 -0.95
CA MET A 1 23.04 -8.26 -1.53
C MET A 1 22.17 -7.44 -0.60
N ASN A 2 21.85 -6.18 -0.94
CA ASN A 2 20.95 -5.38 -0.11
C ASN A 2 19.55 -5.93 -0.29
N THR A 3 18.97 -6.50 0.77
CA THR A 3 17.55 -6.77 0.86
C THR A 3 16.79 -5.48 0.53
N PRO A 4 15.74 -5.50 -0.32
CA PRO A 4 14.96 -4.30 -0.57
C PRO A 4 14.40 -3.80 0.77
N GLN A 5 14.84 -2.61 1.17
CA GLN A 5 14.41 -1.99 2.42
C GLN A 5 12.98 -1.50 2.25
N TRP A 6 12.08 -1.96 3.11
CA TRP A 6 10.70 -1.48 3.12
C TRP A 6 10.67 -0.04 3.65
N GLY A 7 9.71 0.76 3.18
CA GLY A 7 9.56 2.14 3.62
C GLY A 7 9.36 2.27 5.12
N TYR A 8 8.63 1.35 5.75
CA TYR A 8 8.43 1.33 7.21
C TYR A 8 9.72 1.07 8.01
N GLU A 9 10.80 0.60 7.37
CA GLU A 9 12.10 0.35 8.00
C GLU A 9 13.03 1.56 7.91
N ARG A 10 12.62 2.61 7.17
CA ARG A 10 13.46 3.80 6.98
C ARG A 10 13.39 4.73 8.18
N ALA A 11 14.51 5.38 8.50
CA ALA A 11 14.58 6.34 9.60
C ALA A 11 13.69 7.58 9.40
N ASP A 12 13.38 7.91 8.15
CA ASP A 12 12.51 9.00 7.73
C ASP A 12 11.03 8.61 7.66
N CYS A 13 10.63 7.37 7.98
CA CYS A 13 9.23 6.96 8.04
C CYS A 13 8.46 7.66 9.18
N ARG A 14 7.92 8.85 8.89
CA ARG A 14 7.20 9.68 9.85
C ARG A 14 6.19 10.62 9.20
N GLY A 15 5.17 11.03 9.96
CA GLY A 15 4.20 12.05 9.55
C GLY A 15 3.51 11.70 8.23
N SER A 16 3.35 12.70 7.35
CA SER A 16 2.76 12.52 6.01
C SER A 16 3.67 11.74 5.06
N TYR A 17 4.99 11.77 5.25
CA TYR A 17 5.92 11.04 4.39
C TYR A 17 5.80 9.52 4.54
N ALA A 18 5.38 9.04 5.72
CA ALA A 18 5.04 7.63 5.90
C ALA A 18 3.90 7.16 4.97
N LEU A 19 2.96 8.05 4.60
CA LEU A 19 1.89 7.71 3.65
C LEU A 19 2.42 7.55 2.21
N SER A 20 3.39 8.38 1.80
CA SER A 20 4.07 8.23 0.51
C SER A 20 4.81 6.90 0.42
N LEU A 21 5.62 6.60 1.45
CA LEU A 21 6.35 5.33 1.54
C LEU A 21 5.41 4.12 1.52
N PHE A 22 4.26 4.24 2.21
CA PHE A 22 3.23 3.20 2.21
C PHE A 22 2.65 2.95 0.82
N LEU A 23 2.38 4.00 0.03
CA LEU A 23 1.89 3.85 -1.34
C LEU A 23 2.91 3.12 -2.22
N ASP A 24 4.20 3.49 -2.12
CA ASP A 24 5.27 2.84 -2.88
C ASP A 24 5.38 1.35 -2.54
N ASP A 25 5.27 1.00 -1.25
CA ASP A 25 5.35 -0.39 -0.80
C ASP A 25 4.10 -1.20 -1.15
N MET A 26 2.91 -0.58 -1.10
CA MET A 26 1.67 -1.20 -1.56
C MET A 26 1.73 -1.47 -3.07
N ASP A 27 2.27 -0.55 -3.88
CA ASP A 27 2.43 -0.74 -5.32
C ASP A 27 3.36 -1.92 -5.64
N LYS A 28 4.52 -2.01 -4.96
CA LYS A 28 5.42 -3.16 -5.07
C LYS A 28 4.71 -4.47 -4.72
N LEU A 29 3.94 -4.48 -3.63
CA LEU A 29 3.19 -5.66 -3.17
C LEU A 29 2.16 -6.09 -4.22
N ILE A 30 1.34 -5.16 -4.72
CA ILE A 30 0.30 -5.45 -5.71
C ILE A 30 0.91 -5.91 -7.04
N THR A 31 1.98 -5.26 -7.49
CA THR A 31 2.71 -5.65 -8.70
C THR A 31 3.26 -7.07 -8.58
N HIS A 32 3.89 -7.40 -7.45
CA HIS A 32 4.40 -8.75 -7.20
C HIS A 32 3.28 -9.79 -7.26
N TYR A 33 2.21 -9.62 -6.50
CA TYR A 33 1.14 -10.62 -6.46
C TYR A 33 0.31 -10.68 -7.74
N THR A 34 0.12 -9.57 -8.46
CA THR A 34 -0.51 -9.57 -9.78
C THR A 34 0.31 -10.39 -10.79
N SER A 35 1.64 -10.30 -10.74
CA SER A 35 2.52 -11.10 -11.60
C SER A 35 2.45 -12.61 -11.30
N GLU A 36 2.22 -12.97 -10.03
CA GLU A 36 2.05 -14.36 -9.60
C GLU A 36 0.63 -14.89 -9.84
N ALA A 37 -0.37 -14.01 -9.90
CA ALA A 37 -1.77 -14.37 -10.14
C ALA A 37 -1.97 -15.08 -11.49
N ALA A 38 -1.17 -14.72 -12.49
CA ALA A 38 -1.14 -15.39 -13.79
C ALA A 38 -0.70 -16.87 -13.70
N LYS A 39 0.05 -17.25 -12.66
CA LYS A 39 0.57 -18.61 -12.46
C LYS A 39 -0.27 -19.42 -11.48
N ARG A 40 -0.84 -18.76 -10.46
CA ARG A 40 -1.52 -19.42 -9.31
C ARG A 40 -2.70 -18.57 -8.81
N PRO A 41 -3.80 -18.46 -9.58
CA PRO A 41 -4.88 -17.51 -9.30
C PRO A 41 -5.57 -17.72 -7.95
N ASP A 42 -5.83 -18.97 -7.56
CA ASP A 42 -6.67 -19.27 -6.38
C ASP A 42 -5.98 -18.94 -5.04
N ALA A 43 -4.68 -19.19 -4.93
CA ALA A 43 -3.93 -18.99 -3.68
C ALA A 43 -3.40 -17.54 -3.53
N VAL A 44 -3.21 -16.85 -4.65
CA VAL A 44 -2.56 -15.52 -4.67
C VAL A 44 -3.39 -14.46 -3.96
N LEU A 45 -4.72 -14.50 -4.07
CA LEU A 45 -5.57 -13.49 -3.44
C LEU A 45 -5.43 -13.50 -1.90
N PHE A 46 -5.47 -14.70 -1.30
CA PHE A 46 -5.30 -14.85 0.16
C PHE A 46 -3.90 -14.43 0.63
N GLN A 47 -2.87 -14.76 -0.14
CA GLN A 47 -1.50 -14.36 0.16
C GLN A 47 -1.31 -12.85 0.06
N ALA A 48 -1.87 -12.22 -0.98
CA ALA A 48 -1.86 -10.77 -1.16
C ALA A 48 -2.60 -10.07 -0.02
N GLN A 49 -3.76 -10.57 0.40
CA GLN A 49 -4.50 -10.04 1.54
C GLN A 49 -3.70 -10.13 2.84
N ALA A 50 -3.09 -11.28 3.12
CA ALA A 50 -2.25 -11.47 4.30
C ALA A 50 -1.01 -10.56 4.29
N ALA A 51 -0.38 -10.38 3.13
CA ALA A 51 0.75 -9.47 2.96
C ALA A 51 0.34 -8.00 3.16
N ALA A 52 -0.79 -7.57 2.60
CA ALA A 52 -1.31 -6.22 2.77
C ALA A 52 -1.63 -5.91 4.25
N ASN A 53 -2.23 -6.87 4.97
CA ASN A 53 -2.48 -6.75 6.40
C ASN A 53 -1.18 -6.60 7.21
N LYS A 54 -0.16 -7.40 6.89
CA LYS A 54 1.17 -7.30 7.52
C LYS A 54 1.83 -5.96 7.23
N LEU A 55 1.72 -5.47 5.99
CA LEU A 55 2.28 -4.19 5.58
C LEU A 55 1.62 -3.04 6.37
N LEU A 56 0.29 -3.03 6.45
CA LEU A 56 -0.44 -2.02 7.24
C LEU A 56 -0.03 -2.06 8.72
N GLN A 57 0.04 -3.26 9.31
CA GLN A 57 0.45 -3.44 10.70
C GLN A 57 1.90 -2.95 10.93
N ALA A 58 2.79 -3.19 9.99
CA ALA A 58 4.16 -2.71 10.06
C ALA A 58 4.22 -1.17 10.03
N TYR A 59 3.44 -0.52 9.17
CA TYR A 59 3.34 0.94 9.15
C TYR A 59 2.71 1.50 10.43
N GLN A 60 1.65 0.88 10.94
CA GLN A 60 1.05 1.28 12.22
C GLN A 60 2.05 1.19 13.38
N LYS A 61 2.93 0.19 13.38
CA LYS A 61 3.94 -0.01 14.43
C LYS A 61 5.14 0.94 14.32
N ASN A 62 5.62 1.20 13.09
CA ASN A 62 6.92 1.83 12.88
C ASN A 62 6.83 3.31 12.46
N ALA A 63 5.72 3.74 11.84
CA ALA A 63 5.57 5.11 11.38
C ALA A 63 5.46 6.06 12.58
N ARG A 64 6.42 6.98 12.69
CA ARG A 64 6.49 7.92 13.83
C ARG A 64 5.62 9.15 13.57
N ASN A 65 5.12 9.79 14.63
CA ASN A 65 4.38 11.06 14.55
C ASN A 65 3.20 11.05 13.58
N THR A 66 2.51 9.92 13.43
CA THR A 66 1.30 9.80 12.62
C THR A 66 0.35 8.79 13.23
N VAL A 67 -0.95 9.04 13.08
CA VAL A 67 -2.03 8.11 13.46
C VAL A 67 -2.76 7.58 12.23
N ALA A 68 -2.25 7.85 11.03
CA ALA A 68 -2.94 7.57 9.77
C ALA A 68 -3.23 6.08 9.53
N PHE A 69 -2.50 5.19 10.20
CA PHE A 69 -2.66 3.73 10.06
C PHE A 69 -3.45 3.09 11.21
N THR A 70 -3.80 3.84 12.26
CA THR A 70 -4.51 3.32 13.43
C THR A 70 -5.94 2.95 13.08
N ASN A 71 -6.38 1.74 13.46
CA ASN A 71 -7.72 1.21 13.21
C ASN A 71 -8.13 1.23 11.73
N GLN A 72 -7.15 1.15 10.83
CA GLN A 72 -7.40 1.07 9.39
C GLN A 72 -7.38 -0.39 8.94
N PHE A 73 -7.94 -0.63 7.75
CA PHE A 73 -7.89 -1.92 7.07
C PHE A 73 -7.74 -1.74 5.56
N ILE A 74 -7.35 -2.84 4.90
CA ILE A 74 -7.20 -2.96 3.46
C ILE A 74 -7.89 -4.25 3.04
N GLU A 75 -8.70 -4.20 1.99
CA GLU A 75 -9.27 -5.39 1.34
C GLU A 75 -8.65 -5.53 -0.05
N ILE A 76 -8.11 -6.69 -0.39
CA ILE A 76 -7.61 -6.99 -1.74
C ILE A 76 -8.74 -7.62 -2.54
N LYS A 77 -9.03 -7.04 -3.70
CA LYS A 77 -9.97 -7.60 -4.68
C LYS A 77 -9.25 -8.01 -5.94
N SER A 78 -9.75 -9.07 -6.58
CA SER A 78 -9.37 -9.42 -7.93
C SER A 78 -10.38 -8.84 -8.93
N LEU A 79 -9.87 -8.37 -10.06
CA LEU A 79 -10.68 -7.94 -11.19
C LEU A 79 -9.99 -8.35 -12.50
N ILE A 80 -10.77 -8.44 -13.57
CA ILE A 80 -10.23 -8.61 -14.93
C ILE A 80 -10.11 -7.22 -15.54
N ASN A 81 -8.90 -6.85 -15.96
CA ASN A 81 -8.64 -5.55 -16.58
C ASN A 81 -9.03 -5.55 -18.07
N ASN A 82 -8.89 -4.40 -18.74
CA ASN A 82 -9.24 -4.24 -20.16
C ASN A 82 -8.37 -5.09 -21.11
N GLN A 83 -7.28 -5.68 -20.62
CA GLN A 83 -6.40 -6.59 -21.36
C GLN A 83 -6.74 -8.07 -21.09
N ASN A 84 -7.89 -8.33 -20.44
CA ASN A 84 -8.34 -9.66 -20.04
C ASN A 84 -7.39 -10.38 -19.08
N GLN A 85 -6.64 -9.61 -18.26
CA GLN A 85 -5.71 -10.13 -17.27
C GLN A 85 -6.26 -9.96 -15.86
N LEU A 86 -6.00 -10.96 -15.01
CA LEU A 86 -6.29 -10.90 -13.59
C LEU A 86 -5.39 -9.86 -12.93
N GLN A 87 -6.00 -8.84 -12.33
CA GLN A 87 -5.35 -7.76 -11.61
C GLN A 87 -5.84 -7.73 -10.17
N LEU A 88 -4.92 -7.50 -9.23
CA LEU A 88 -5.26 -7.26 -7.83
C LEU A 88 -5.35 -5.77 -7.57
N VAL A 89 -6.34 -5.36 -6.78
CA VAL A 89 -6.56 -3.97 -6.41
C VAL A 89 -6.76 -3.85 -4.90
N PRO A 90 -6.02 -2.96 -4.22
CA PRO A 90 -6.25 -2.66 -2.82
C PRO A 90 -7.41 -1.68 -2.66
N ILE A 91 -8.36 -2.03 -1.81
CA ILE A 91 -9.46 -1.18 -1.36
C ILE A 91 -9.12 -0.71 0.06
N PHE A 92 -8.84 0.58 0.19
CA PHE A 92 -8.51 1.19 1.47
C PHE A 92 -9.78 1.53 2.25
N SER A 93 -9.73 1.32 3.57
CA SER A 93 -10.70 1.88 4.52
C SER A 93 -10.88 3.39 4.35
N ALA A 94 -12.06 3.91 4.70
CA ALA A 94 -12.42 5.32 4.47
C ALA A 94 -11.41 6.30 5.09
N GLY A 95 -11.02 6.07 6.35
CA GLY A 95 -10.05 6.93 7.04
C GLY A 95 -8.67 6.93 6.39
N LEU A 96 -8.16 5.75 5.99
CA LEU A 96 -6.90 5.66 5.26
C LEU A 96 -6.99 6.38 3.91
N LYS A 97 -8.10 6.21 3.18
CA LYS A 97 -8.34 6.88 1.91
C LYS A 97 -8.34 8.41 2.06
N GLU A 98 -9.00 8.95 3.09
CA GLU A 98 -8.98 10.38 3.39
C GLU A 98 -7.56 10.90 3.59
N LYS A 99 -6.73 10.19 4.36
CA LYS A 99 -5.32 10.58 4.59
C LYS A 99 -4.47 10.52 3.32
N LEU A 100 -4.72 9.57 2.44
CA LEU A 100 -4.06 9.49 1.14
C LEU A 100 -4.49 10.64 0.21
N VAL A 101 -5.77 11.01 0.21
CA VAL A 101 -6.27 12.18 -0.55
C VAL A 101 -5.69 13.49 -0.01
N GLU A 102 -5.62 13.67 1.30
CA GLU A 102 -4.96 14.83 1.94
C GLU A 102 -3.49 14.95 1.50
N LEU A 103 -2.77 13.83 1.43
CA LEU A 103 -1.39 13.78 0.93
C LEU A 103 -1.30 14.26 -0.53
N LEU A 104 -2.18 13.74 -1.40
CA LEU A 104 -2.21 14.12 -2.82
C LEU A 104 -2.51 15.62 -3.00
N HIS A 105 -3.47 16.16 -2.25
CA HIS A 105 -3.78 17.59 -2.29
C HIS A 105 -2.58 18.44 -1.90
N LYS A 106 -1.87 18.07 -0.82
CA LYS A 106 -0.65 18.77 -0.39
C LYS A 106 0.44 18.72 -1.45
N SER A 107 0.67 17.55 -2.06
CA SER A 107 1.68 17.38 -3.11
C SER A 107 1.40 18.26 -4.34
N ASN A 108 0.12 18.34 -4.74
CA ASN A 108 -0.30 19.18 -5.86
C ASN A 108 -0.12 20.67 -5.55
N GLN A 109 -0.41 21.09 -4.32
CA GLN A 109 -0.18 22.48 -3.87
C GLN A 109 1.31 22.85 -3.85
N THR A 110 2.19 21.95 -3.40
CA THR A 110 3.63 22.20 -3.38
C THR A 110 4.28 22.23 -4.76
N SER A 111 3.64 21.68 -5.79
CA SER A 111 4.15 21.67 -7.17
C SER A 111 3.75 22.92 -7.97
N LEU A 112 2.94 23.82 -7.38
CA LEU A 112 2.44 25.04 -8.01
C LEU A 112 3.25 26.30 -7.65
N HIS A 113 4.49 26.15 -7.17
CA HIS A 113 5.39 27.25 -6.81
C HIS A 113 6.67 27.26 -7.63
#